data_AF-A0A257WY18-F1
#
_entry.id   AF-A0A257WY18-F1
#
_cell.length_a   1.000
_cell.length_b   1.000
_cell.length_c   1.000
_cell.angle_alpha   90.00
_cell.angle_beta   90.00
_cell.angle_gamma   90.00
#
_symmetry.space_group_name_H-M   'P 1'
#
loop_
_entity.id
_entity.type
_entity.pdbx_description
1 polymer ?
#
loop_
_entity_poly.entity_id
_entity_poly.type
_entity_poly.pdbx_seq_one_letter_code
_entity_poly.pdbx_strand_id
1 'polypeptide(L)'
;MKGQIATPSLMKAVLSRETGLRTSHVIGQVVLMEIPRDNRSFLLTDTGITIQPTLEQKLDLLHSLVAVARTLRDPSTADEPPRIAVMAASEKATEAMPDTLEAAELQRRCEAGDIPGCIVQGPLSFDLAYASDAGEKKRLAGSVIGAADAMLFPTLQAANLTVKAIMYTANCHFGGVLVGTSAPVVFMSRADTTETRLNSLALTLQWLRGK
;
A
#
# COMPACT_ATOMS: atom_id res chain seq x y z
N MET A 1 1.10 9.15 -17.85
CA MET A 1 0.54 9.96 -16.74
C MET A 1 -0.84 10.49 -17.15
N LYS A 2 -1.82 10.48 -16.24
CA LYS A 2 -3.16 11.04 -16.52
C LYS A 2 -3.11 12.56 -16.68
N GLY A 3 -3.45 13.05 -17.87
CA GLY A 3 -3.68 14.48 -18.14
C GLY A 3 -5.06 14.96 -17.67
N GLN A 4 -5.61 15.96 -18.37
CA GLN A 4 -6.94 16.54 -18.10
C GLN A 4 -8.09 15.69 -18.66
N ILE A 5 -8.10 14.39 -18.35
CA ILE A 5 -9.18 13.46 -18.71
C ILE A 5 -9.89 12.93 -17.47
N ALA A 6 -11.12 12.43 -17.66
CA ALA A 6 -11.85 11.73 -16.62
C ALA A 6 -11.16 10.40 -16.28
N THR A 7 -11.09 10.08 -14.99
CA THR A 7 -10.51 8.81 -14.51
C THR A 7 -11.16 7.59 -15.16
N PRO A 8 -12.51 7.50 -15.31
CA PRO A 8 -13.14 6.38 -16.00
C PRO A 8 -12.64 6.19 -17.44
N SER A 9 -12.38 7.28 -18.18
CA SER A 9 -11.86 7.21 -19.55
C SER A 9 -10.45 6.62 -19.58
N LEU A 10 -9.56 7.05 -18.68
CA LEU A 10 -8.23 6.46 -18.57
C LEU A 10 -8.32 4.99 -18.17
N MET A 11 -9.09 4.68 -17.13
CA MET A 11 -9.20 3.31 -16.62
C MET A 11 -9.80 2.37 -17.65
N LYS A 12 -10.77 2.81 -18.46
CA LYS A 12 -11.29 2.01 -19.58
C LYS A 12 -10.18 1.61 -20.56
N ALA A 13 -9.27 2.53 -20.90
CA ALA A 13 -8.14 2.24 -21.79
C ALA A 13 -7.11 1.32 -21.12
N VAL A 14 -6.72 1.61 -19.87
CA VAL A 14 -5.74 0.82 -19.11
C VAL A 14 -6.24 -0.61 -18.85
N LEU A 15 -7.52 -0.77 -18.55
CA LEU A 15 -8.16 -2.05 -18.22
C LEU A 15 -8.70 -2.81 -19.44
N SER A 16 -8.44 -2.32 -20.66
CA SER A 16 -8.78 -3.05 -21.89
C SER A 16 -8.04 -4.39 -21.94
N ARG A 17 -8.73 -5.47 -22.31
CA ARG A 17 -8.12 -6.81 -22.46
C ARG A 17 -7.31 -6.93 -23.76
N GLU A 18 -7.70 -6.21 -24.81
CA GLU A 18 -7.10 -6.33 -26.14
C GLU A 18 -5.93 -5.36 -26.33
N THR A 19 -6.06 -4.16 -25.79
CA THR A 19 -5.16 -3.03 -26.08
C THR A 19 -4.63 -2.33 -24.84
N GLY A 20 -5.06 -2.78 -23.65
CA GLY A 20 -4.72 -2.15 -22.39
C GLY A 20 -3.37 -2.59 -21.85
N LEU A 21 -3.15 -2.29 -20.57
CA LEU A 21 -1.90 -2.57 -19.86
C LEU A 21 -2.06 -3.70 -18.85
N ARG A 22 -3.10 -4.52 -19.00
CA ARG A 22 -3.37 -5.63 -18.07
C ARG A 22 -2.24 -6.65 -18.13
N THR A 23 -1.90 -7.18 -16.97
CA THR A 23 -1.03 -8.35 -16.82
C THR A 23 -1.82 -9.47 -16.17
N SER A 24 -1.14 -10.56 -15.78
CA SER A 24 -1.71 -11.57 -14.89
C SER A 24 -1.98 -11.03 -13.47
N HIS A 25 -1.40 -9.89 -13.12
CA HIS A 25 -1.55 -9.29 -11.80
C HIS A 25 -2.76 -8.37 -11.68
N VAL A 26 -3.32 -8.29 -10.47
CA VAL A 26 -4.32 -7.34 -10.03
C VAL A 26 -3.74 -5.94 -10.12
N ILE A 27 -4.49 -5.05 -10.75
CA ILE A 27 -4.14 -3.64 -10.83
C ILE A 27 -4.59 -2.97 -9.55
N GLY A 28 -3.65 -2.33 -8.85
CA GLY A 28 -3.91 -1.58 -7.62
C GLY A 28 -3.20 -0.24 -7.63
N GLN A 29 -3.53 0.61 -6.67
CA GLN A 29 -2.79 1.85 -6.40
C GLN A 29 -1.94 1.72 -5.16
N VAL A 30 -0.63 1.91 -5.31
CA VAL A 30 0.29 2.14 -4.20
C VAL A 30 0.54 3.64 -4.07
N VAL A 31 0.44 4.15 -2.85
CA VAL A 31 0.77 5.54 -2.52
C VAL A 31 1.87 5.61 -1.47
N LEU A 32 2.73 6.60 -1.57
CA LEU A 32 3.73 6.97 -0.58
C LEU A 32 3.22 8.17 0.22
N MET A 33 3.33 8.07 1.54
CA MET A 33 3.04 9.14 2.49
C MET A 33 4.26 9.44 3.32
N GLU A 34 4.61 10.72 3.39
CA GLU A 34 5.65 11.21 4.29
C GLU A 34 5.04 12.23 5.24
N ILE A 35 5.18 12.00 6.54
CA ILE A 35 4.68 12.87 7.60
C ILE A 35 5.90 13.44 8.33
N PRO A 36 6.42 14.62 7.92
CA PRO A 36 7.68 15.15 8.42
C PRO A 36 7.69 15.37 9.94
N ARG A 37 6.57 15.81 10.51
CA ARG A 37 6.44 16.07 11.96
C ARG A 37 6.68 14.83 12.82
N ASP A 38 6.40 13.64 12.27
CA ASP A 38 6.50 12.37 12.97
C ASP A 38 7.75 11.58 12.50
N ASN A 39 8.50 12.11 11.53
CA ASN A 39 9.59 11.42 10.84
C ASN A 39 9.19 10.02 10.33
N ARG A 40 7.97 9.91 9.78
CA ARG A 40 7.42 8.65 9.25
C ARG A 40 7.25 8.75 7.74
N SER A 41 7.67 7.70 7.04
CA SER A 41 7.43 7.48 5.62
C SER A 41 6.94 6.05 5.43
N PHE A 42 5.82 5.87 4.73
CA PHE A 42 5.19 4.55 4.57
C PHE A 42 4.30 4.48 3.34
N LEU A 43 4.12 3.26 2.82
CA LEU A 43 3.28 2.98 1.66
C LEU A 43 1.89 2.49 2.08
N LEU A 44 0.87 2.78 1.27
CA LEU A 44 -0.49 2.25 1.45
C LEU A 44 -1.02 1.67 0.14
N THR A 45 -1.77 0.57 0.21
CA THR A 45 -2.50 -0.02 -0.93
C THR A 45 -3.78 -0.73 -0.44
N ASP A 46 -4.86 -0.88 -1.21
CA ASP A 46 -5.17 -0.27 -2.51
C ASP A 46 -6.09 0.93 -2.31
N THR A 47 -5.64 2.10 -2.73
CA THR A 47 -6.31 3.38 -2.41
C THR A 47 -7.22 3.90 -3.52
N GLY A 48 -7.30 3.21 -4.67
CA GLY A 48 -8.01 3.76 -5.83
C GLY A 48 -8.58 2.80 -6.86
N ILE A 49 -8.32 1.49 -6.83
CA ILE A 49 -8.77 0.57 -7.89
C ILE A 49 -9.71 -0.54 -7.40
N THR A 50 -9.25 -1.41 -6.51
CA THR A 50 -9.94 -2.65 -6.14
C THR A 50 -10.85 -2.43 -4.95
N ILE A 51 -12.17 -2.42 -5.17
CA ILE A 51 -13.18 -2.03 -4.17
C ILE A 51 -13.15 -2.96 -2.93
N GLN A 52 -13.36 -4.25 -3.17
CA GLN A 52 -13.44 -5.30 -2.16
C GLN A 52 -12.58 -6.48 -2.64
N PRO A 53 -11.26 -6.42 -2.46
CA PRO A 53 -10.36 -7.46 -2.97
C PRO A 53 -10.62 -8.78 -2.26
N THR A 54 -10.66 -9.88 -3.02
CA THR A 54 -10.64 -11.24 -2.46
C THR A 54 -9.28 -11.55 -1.82
N LEU A 55 -9.17 -12.62 -1.03
CA LEU A 55 -7.90 -13.05 -0.45
C LEU A 55 -6.76 -13.18 -1.49
N GLU A 56 -7.03 -13.82 -2.64
CA GLU A 56 -6.03 -13.95 -3.71
C GLU A 56 -5.67 -12.59 -4.32
N GLN A 57 -6.64 -11.68 -4.47
CA GLN A 57 -6.34 -10.34 -4.95
C GLN A 57 -5.54 -9.54 -3.92
N LYS A 58 -5.81 -9.71 -2.62
CA LYS A 58 -5.02 -9.11 -1.54
C LYS A 58 -3.58 -9.63 -1.54
N LEU A 59 -3.37 -10.93 -1.79
CA LEU A 59 -2.01 -11.50 -1.93
C LEU A 59 -1.26 -10.90 -3.12
N ASP A 60 -1.93 -10.71 -4.25
CA ASP A 60 -1.29 -10.15 -5.44
C ASP A 60 -1.01 -8.63 -5.30
N LEU A 61 -1.91 -7.91 -4.63
CA LEU A 61 -1.67 -6.53 -4.19
C LEU A 61 -0.52 -6.45 -3.20
N LEU A 62 -0.41 -7.39 -2.26
CA LEU A 62 0.69 -7.51 -1.31
C LEU A 62 2.03 -7.73 -2.04
N HIS A 63 2.05 -8.62 -3.02
CA HIS A 63 3.24 -8.87 -3.84
C HIS A 63 3.71 -7.58 -4.55
N SER A 64 2.77 -6.85 -5.16
CA SER A 64 3.06 -5.56 -5.79
C SER A 64 3.55 -4.51 -4.79
N LEU A 65 2.94 -4.46 -3.60
CA LEU A 65 3.33 -3.56 -2.52
C LEU A 65 4.75 -3.85 -2.03
N VAL A 66 5.10 -5.11 -1.81
CA VAL A 66 6.45 -5.54 -1.41
C VAL A 66 7.49 -5.15 -2.46
N ALA A 67 7.17 -5.33 -3.74
CA ALA A 67 8.05 -4.92 -4.83
C ALA A 67 8.32 -3.41 -4.81
N VAL A 68 7.30 -2.57 -4.60
CA VAL A 68 7.48 -1.12 -4.48
C VAL A 68 8.26 -0.79 -3.19
N ALA A 69 7.89 -1.38 -2.05
CA ALA A 69 8.52 -1.14 -0.76
C ALA A 69 10.03 -1.36 -0.81
N ARG A 70 10.48 -2.46 -1.41
CA ARG A 70 11.91 -2.77 -1.59
C ARG A 70 12.68 -1.69 -2.32
N THR A 71 12.11 -1.15 -3.40
CA THR A 71 12.80 -0.15 -4.24
C THR A 71 12.95 1.22 -3.56
N LEU A 72 12.15 1.49 -2.53
CA LEU A 72 12.12 2.79 -1.86
C LEU A 72 12.83 2.79 -0.50
N ARG A 73 13.46 1.68 -0.12
CA ARG A 73 14.14 1.58 1.17
C ARG A 73 15.39 2.44 1.20
N ASP A 74 15.69 2.93 2.41
CA ASP A 74 16.94 3.63 2.66
C ASP A 74 18.12 2.71 2.34
N PRO A 75 19.11 3.16 1.52
CA PRO A 75 20.33 2.41 1.26
C PRO A 75 21.02 1.87 2.52
N SER A 76 20.97 2.60 3.65
CA SER A 76 21.58 2.17 4.92
C SER A 76 20.87 0.99 5.57
N THR A 77 19.64 0.69 5.16
CA THR A 77 18.86 -0.44 5.67
C THR A 77 18.54 -1.46 4.60
N ALA A 78 19.04 -1.31 3.36
CA ALA A 78 18.62 -2.04 2.15
C ALA A 78 18.59 -3.58 2.29
N ASP A 79 19.45 -4.14 3.14
CA ASP A 79 19.54 -5.59 3.40
C ASP A 79 18.40 -6.13 4.30
N GLU A 80 17.69 -5.27 5.04
CA GLU A 80 16.55 -5.69 5.84
C GLU A 80 15.30 -5.94 4.97
N PRO A 81 14.46 -6.94 5.29
CA PRO A 81 13.18 -7.10 4.62
C PRO A 81 12.22 -5.93 4.97
N PRO A 82 11.43 -5.39 4.01
CA PRO A 82 10.39 -4.42 4.33
C PRO A 82 9.34 -5.02 5.27
N ARG A 83 8.88 -4.21 6.21
CA ARG A 83 7.87 -4.52 7.23
C ARG A 83 6.49 -4.10 6.70
N ILE A 84 5.62 -5.08 6.47
CA ILE A 84 4.30 -4.85 5.89
C ILE A 84 3.22 -5.19 6.93
N ALA A 85 2.36 -4.23 7.25
CA ALA A 85 1.19 -4.45 8.06
C ALA A 85 -0.01 -4.82 7.18
N VAL A 86 -0.75 -5.87 7.55
CA VAL A 86 -2.06 -6.17 6.96
C VAL A 86 -3.14 -5.64 7.89
N MET A 87 -3.88 -4.64 7.42
CA MET A 87 -4.71 -3.80 8.27
C MET A 87 -6.06 -4.44 8.56
N ALA A 88 -6.49 -4.35 9.82
CA ALA A 88 -7.85 -4.62 10.24
C ALA A 88 -8.22 -3.75 11.45
N ALA A 89 -9.50 -3.70 11.81
CA ALA A 89 -9.96 -2.93 12.97
C ALA A 89 -9.72 -3.63 14.32
N SER A 90 -9.31 -4.91 14.30
CA SER A 90 -9.06 -5.74 15.48
C SER A 90 -7.84 -6.62 15.25
N GLU A 91 -7.01 -6.80 16.27
CA GLU A 91 -5.84 -7.70 16.23
C GLU A 91 -6.22 -9.18 16.43
N LYS A 92 -7.46 -9.44 16.86
CA LYS A 92 -7.96 -10.79 17.05
C LYS A 92 -8.67 -11.28 15.80
N ALA A 93 -8.15 -12.36 15.23
CA ALA A 93 -8.78 -13.12 14.14
C ALA A 93 -10.14 -13.69 14.58
N THR A 94 -11.20 -13.35 13.85
CA THR A 94 -12.58 -13.75 14.18
C THR A 94 -13.50 -13.76 12.97
N GLU A 95 -14.44 -14.70 12.92
CA GLU A 95 -15.46 -14.79 11.88
C GLU A 95 -16.39 -13.57 11.83
N ALA A 96 -16.58 -12.89 12.96
CA ALA A 96 -17.37 -11.66 13.02
C ALA A 96 -16.73 -10.49 12.24
N MET A 97 -15.44 -10.60 11.90
CA MET A 97 -14.70 -9.63 11.11
C MET A 97 -13.79 -10.38 10.13
N PRO A 98 -14.31 -10.82 8.97
CA PRO A 98 -13.58 -11.65 8.02
C PRO A 98 -12.21 -11.08 7.59
N ASP A 99 -12.07 -9.76 7.52
CA ASP A 99 -10.80 -9.09 7.22
C ASP A 99 -9.66 -9.49 8.19
N THR A 100 -10.00 -9.83 9.45
CA THR A 100 -9.01 -10.30 10.44
C THR A 100 -8.51 -11.71 10.14
N LEU A 101 -9.38 -12.58 9.60
CA LEU A 101 -9.03 -13.93 9.17
C LEU A 101 -8.16 -13.87 7.92
N GLU A 102 -8.53 -13.03 6.96
CA GLU A 102 -7.76 -12.83 5.72
C GLU A 102 -6.38 -12.23 6.02
N ALA A 103 -6.28 -11.30 6.96
CA ALA A 103 -4.98 -10.75 7.37
C ALA A 103 -4.06 -11.80 8.01
N ALA A 104 -4.61 -12.64 8.90
CA ALA A 104 -3.86 -13.74 9.50
C ALA A 104 -3.41 -14.77 8.45
N GLU A 105 -4.28 -15.07 7.47
CA GLU A 105 -3.97 -15.98 6.38
C GLU A 105 -2.88 -15.42 5.45
N LEU A 106 -2.91 -14.13 5.13
CA LEU A 106 -1.86 -13.47 4.33
C LEU A 106 -0.51 -13.50 5.05
N GLN A 107 -0.47 -13.26 6.36
CA GLN A 107 0.74 -13.43 7.16
C GLN A 107 1.26 -14.86 7.04
N ARG A 108 0.41 -15.87 7.29
CA ARG A 108 0.78 -17.29 7.21
C ARG A 108 1.32 -17.68 5.84
N ARG A 109 0.71 -17.20 4.75
CA ARG A 109 1.17 -17.47 3.38
C ARG A 109 2.53 -16.84 3.08
N CYS A 110 2.80 -15.64 3.58
CA CYS A 110 4.11 -15.00 3.42
C CYS A 110 5.20 -15.72 4.23
N GLU A 111 4.89 -16.16 5.46
CA GLU A 111 5.77 -17.00 6.27
C GLU A 111 6.08 -18.35 5.59
N ALA A 112 5.11 -18.89 4.83
CA ALA A 112 5.28 -20.10 4.02
C ALA A 112 6.08 -19.88 2.72
N GLY A 113 6.42 -18.63 2.39
CA GLY A 113 7.28 -18.30 1.25
C GLY A 113 6.56 -17.87 -0.03
N ASP A 114 5.23 -17.67 0.00
CA ASP A 114 4.49 -17.21 -1.19
C ASP A 114 4.97 -15.85 -1.69
N ILE A 115 5.40 -14.98 -0.77
CA ILE A 115 6.05 -13.71 -1.07
C ILE A 115 7.34 -13.66 -0.23
N PRO A 116 8.49 -14.11 -0.76
CA PRO A 116 9.72 -14.15 0.00
C PRO A 116 10.24 -12.74 0.26
N GLY A 117 11.13 -12.58 1.26
CA GLY A 117 11.94 -11.38 1.52
C GLY A 117 11.18 -10.12 1.95
N CYS A 118 10.08 -10.30 2.67
CA CYS A 118 9.37 -9.27 3.42
C CYS A 118 8.97 -9.85 4.78
N ILE A 119 8.71 -8.98 5.77
CA ILE A 119 8.09 -9.39 7.03
C ILE A 119 6.66 -8.90 6.99
N VAL A 120 5.70 -9.80 7.09
CA VAL A 120 4.27 -9.47 7.07
C VAL A 120 3.69 -9.76 8.44
N GLN A 121 2.92 -8.82 8.99
CA GLN A 121 2.21 -9.02 10.25
C GLN A 121 0.78 -8.50 10.14
N GLY A 122 -0.18 -9.32 10.55
CA GLY A 122 -1.60 -8.98 10.50
C GLY A 122 -2.44 -10.02 11.23
N PRO A 123 -3.65 -9.66 11.69
CA PRO A 123 -4.27 -8.35 11.56
C PRO A 123 -3.68 -7.30 12.51
N LEU A 124 -3.48 -6.08 12.01
CA LEU A 124 -3.01 -4.94 12.81
C LEU A 124 -3.91 -3.72 12.63
N SER A 125 -4.14 -3.00 13.72
CA SER A 125 -4.75 -1.67 13.69
C SER A 125 -3.73 -0.61 13.25
N PHE A 126 -4.21 0.57 12.84
CA PHE A 126 -3.34 1.65 12.35
C PHE A 126 -2.34 2.13 13.40
N ASP A 127 -2.76 2.30 14.66
CA ASP A 127 -1.87 2.67 15.75
C ASP A 127 -0.74 1.66 15.95
N LEU A 128 -1.04 0.35 15.86
CA LEU A 128 -0.01 -0.69 15.95
C LEU A 128 0.91 -0.72 14.74
N ALA A 129 0.47 -0.33 13.54
CA ALA A 129 1.36 -0.24 12.39
C ALA A 129 2.22 1.03 12.40
N TYR A 130 1.73 2.11 13.03
CA TYR A 130 2.28 3.46 12.89
C TYR A 130 3.08 3.96 14.10
N ALA A 131 2.58 3.76 15.32
CA ALA A 131 3.12 4.38 16.53
C ALA A 131 4.04 3.42 17.29
N SER A 132 5.27 3.86 17.57
CA SER A 132 6.30 3.06 18.25
C SER A 132 5.89 2.61 19.66
N ASP A 133 5.01 3.36 20.33
CA ASP A 133 4.57 3.08 21.70
C ASP A 133 3.28 2.24 21.79
N ALA A 134 2.61 1.96 20.67
CA ALA A 134 1.33 1.24 20.65
C ALA A 134 1.49 -0.22 21.09
N GLY A 135 2.60 -0.86 20.71
CA GLY A 135 2.92 -2.23 21.09
C GLY A 135 3.01 -2.42 22.60
N GLU A 136 3.69 -1.50 23.30
CA GLU A 136 3.81 -1.53 24.76
C GLU A 136 2.44 -1.39 25.45
N LYS A 137 1.63 -0.43 24.99
CA LYS A 137 0.28 -0.18 25.53
C LYS A 137 -0.64 -1.38 25.37
N LYS A 138 -0.55 -2.09 24.24
CA LYS A 138 -1.38 -3.26 23.92
C LYS A 138 -0.73 -4.59 24.26
N ARG A 139 0.50 -4.60 24.77
CA ARG A 139 1.31 -5.79 25.09
C ARG A 139 1.48 -6.73 23.88
N LEU A 140 1.70 -6.13 22.71
CA LEU A 140 1.98 -6.84 21.47
C LEU A 140 3.40 -6.53 21.01
N ALA A 141 4.08 -7.56 20.52
CA ALA A 141 5.44 -7.47 20.01
C ALA A 141 5.50 -7.96 18.56
N GLY A 142 6.51 -7.50 17.83
CA GLY A 142 6.71 -7.84 16.43
C GLY A 142 7.49 -6.72 15.75
N SER A 143 8.31 -7.07 14.77
CA SER A 143 9.17 -6.09 14.08
C SER A 143 8.39 -5.12 13.20
N VAL A 144 7.13 -5.41 12.88
CA VAL A 144 6.23 -4.52 12.13
C VAL A 144 5.53 -3.52 13.05
N ILE A 145 5.37 -3.83 14.33
CA ILE A 145 4.63 -2.98 15.28
C ILE A 145 5.39 -1.66 15.49
N GLY A 146 4.70 -0.55 15.21
CA GLY A 146 5.22 0.82 15.28
C GLY A 146 6.22 1.17 14.18
N ALA A 147 6.46 0.25 13.25
CA ALA A 147 7.57 0.32 12.30
C ALA A 147 7.18 -0.18 10.91
N ALA A 148 5.89 -0.21 10.56
CA ALA A 148 5.47 -0.63 9.23
C ALA A 148 6.03 0.32 8.17
N ASP A 149 6.68 -0.24 7.15
CA ASP A 149 7.13 0.44 5.93
C ASP A 149 5.98 0.53 4.92
N ALA A 150 5.02 -0.38 5.00
CA ALA A 150 3.86 -0.41 4.13
C ALA A 150 2.63 -1.03 4.81
N MET A 151 1.44 -0.67 4.32
CA MET A 151 0.15 -1.08 4.86
C MET A 151 -0.79 -1.56 3.75
N LEU A 152 -1.24 -2.81 3.83
CA LEU A 152 -2.28 -3.38 2.97
C LEU A 152 -3.63 -3.27 3.65
N PHE A 153 -4.53 -2.47 3.08
CA PHE A 153 -5.88 -2.24 3.59
C PHE A 153 -6.86 -3.31 3.12
N PRO A 154 -7.91 -3.60 3.91
CA PRO A 154 -8.87 -4.65 3.58
C PRO A 154 -9.78 -4.27 2.41
N THR A 155 -10.07 -2.98 2.25
CA THR A 155 -10.99 -2.45 1.23
C THR A 155 -10.53 -1.10 0.73
N LEU A 156 -10.99 -0.73 -0.48
CA LEU A 156 -10.80 0.61 -1.03
C LEU A 156 -11.32 1.70 -0.10
N GLN A 157 -12.46 1.46 0.54
CA GLN A 157 -13.09 2.44 1.44
C GLN A 157 -12.19 2.73 2.64
N ALA A 158 -11.66 1.69 3.29
CA ALA A 158 -10.75 1.85 4.42
C ALA A 158 -9.48 2.62 4.01
N ALA A 159 -8.85 2.20 2.91
CA ALA A 159 -7.64 2.82 2.41
C ALA A 159 -7.86 4.31 2.02
N ASN A 160 -8.92 4.60 1.26
CA ASN A 160 -9.18 5.93 0.72
C ASN A 160 -9.54 6.93 1.83
N LEU A 161 -10.36 6.52 2.79
CA LEU A 161 -10.69 7.37 3.95
C LEU A 161 -9.46 7.67 4.79
N THR A 162 -8.62 6.66 5.08
CA THR A 162 -7.37 6.86 5.82
C THR A 162 -6.41 7.79 5.07
N VAL A 163 -6.21 7.58 3.77
CA VAL A 163 -5.35 8.44 2.95
C VAL A 163 -5.83 9.89 3.00
N LYS A 164 -7.12 10.13 2.78
CA LYS A 164 -7.67 11.49 2.82
C LYS A 164 -7.54 12.11 4.20
N ALA A 165 -7.85 11.36 5.26
CA ALA A 165 -7.71 11.85 6.62
C ALA A 165 -6.26 12.32 6.88
N ILE A 166 -5.26 11.52 6.52
CA ILE A 166 -3.85 11.90 6.67
C ILE A 166 -3.51 13.14 5.84
N MET A 167 -3.87 13.15 4.54
CA MET A 167 -3.58 14.28 3.65
C MET A 167 -4.10 15.62 4.18
N TYR A 168 -5.32 15.63 4.73
CA TYR A 168 -5.95 16.86 5.19
C TYR A 168 -5.64 17.24 6.65
N THR A 169 -5.06 16.34 7.45
CA THR A 169 -4.84 16.59 8.90
C THR A 169 -3.38 16.50 9.35
N ALA A 170 -2.50 15.89 8.56
CA ALA A 170 -1.12 15.60 8.95
C ALA A 170 -0.06 16.48 8.27
N ASN A 171 -0.45 17.37 7.34
CA ASN A 171 0.49 18.14 6.51
C ASN A 171 1.58 17.22 5.91
N CYS A 172 1.15 16.21 5.15
CA CYS A 172 2.02 15.18 4.61
C CYS A 172 2.41 15.45 3.15
N HIS A 173 3.56 14.92 2.72
CA HIS A 173 3.82 14.75 1.29
C HIS A 173 3.14 13.47 0.80
N PHE A 174 2.64 13.51 -0.43
CA PHE A 174 1.86 12.43 -1.01
C PHE A 174 2.20 12.23 -2.49
N GLY A 175 2.33 10.96 -2.90
CA GLY A 175 2.50 10.54 -4.29
C GLY A 175 1.96 9.13 -4.50
N GLY A 176 1.63 8.76 -5.73
CA GLY A 176 1.03 7.46 -6.03
C GLY A 176 1.21 6.98 -7.46
N VAL A 177 1.15 5.65 -7.63
CA VAL A 177 1.37 4.95 -8.90
C VAL A 177 0.49 3.71 -8.99
N LEU A 178 0.02 3.38 -10.20
CA LEU A 178 -0.59 2.09 -10.46
C LEU A 178 0.47 1.00 -10.60
N VAL A 179 0.19 -0.12 -9.94
CA VAL A 179 0.93 -1.38 -10.01
C VAL A 179 0.07 -2.45 -10.70
N GLY A 180 0.67 -3.58 -11.04
CA GLY A 180 -0.01 -4.67 -11.76
C GLY A 180 -0.23 -4.43 -13.26
N THR A 181 0.18 -3.27 -13.78
CA THR A 181 0.15 -2.95 -15.21
C THR A 181 1.49 -3.21 -15.89
N SER A 182 1.48 -3.49 -17.19
CA SER A 182 2.70 -3.75 -18.00
C SER A 182 3.61 -2.52 -18.14
N ALA A 183 3.07 -1.33 -17.91
CA ALA A 183 3.81 -0.07 -17.79
C ALA A 183 3.25 0.74 -16.60
N PRO A 184 4.07 1.54 -15.91
CA PRO A 184 3.60 2.34 -14.78
C PRO A 184 2.60 3.40 -15.24
N VAL A 185 1.53 3.56 -14.48
CA VAL A 185 0.51 4.58 -14.75
C VAL A 185 0.38 5.49 -13.54
N VAL A 186 0.86 6.72 -13.67
CA VAL A 186 0.56 7.78 -12.70
C VAL A 186 -0.86 8.27 -12.94
N PHE A 187 -1.74 8.02 -11.97
CA PHE A 187 -3.09 8.55 -11.93
C PHE A 187 -3.30 9.29 -10.60
N MET A 188 -3.71 10.55 -10.70
CA MET A 188 -3.97 11.42 -9.55
C MET A 188 -5.39 11.99 -9.66
N SER A 189 -5.98 12.33 -8.52
CA SER A 189 -7.25 13.03 -8.45
C SER A 189 -7.16 14.37 -9.18
N ARG A 190 -8.31 14.89 -9.64
CA ARG A 190 -8.37 16.24 -10.21
C ARG A 190 -8.03 17.31 -9.17
N ALA A 191 -8.33 17.05 -7.90
CA ALA A 191 -8.06 17.94 -6.78
C ALA A 191 -6.59 17.94 -6.33
N ASP A 192 -5.76 17.03 -6.84
CA ASP A 192 -4.36 16.92 -6.40
C ASP A 192 -3.51 18.05 -6.99
N THR A 193 -2.64 18.58 -6.13
CA THR A 193 -1.75 19.71 -6.40
C THR A 193 -0.66 19.37 -7.42
N THR A 194 0.03 20.40 -7.93
CA THR A 194 1.21 20.21 -8.78
C THR A 194 2.30 19.43 -8.06
N GLU A 195 2.54 19.72 -6.79
CA GLU A 195 3.52 19.01 -5.95
C GLU A 195 3.22 17.52 -5.87
N THR A 196 1.98 17.15 -5.54
CA THR A 196 1.55 15.75 -5.49
C THR A 196 1.76 15.02 -6.82
N ARG A 197 1.57 15.70 -7.95
CA ARG A 197 1.83 15.14 -9.28
C ARG A 197 3.31 14.92 -9.55
N LEU A 198 4.17 15.85 -9.12
CA LEU A 198 5.63 15.72 -9.21
C LEU A 198 6.12 14.59 -8.32
N ASN A 199 5.62 14.48 -7.09
CA ASN A 199 5.95 13.41 -6.16
C ASN A 199 5.58 12.03 -6.73
N SER A 200 4.41 11.89 -7.36
CA SER A 200 4.04 10.64 -8.05
C SER A 200 4.96 10.29 -9.22
N LEU A 201 5.43 11.27 -9.97
CA LEU A 201 6.40 11.05 -11.04
C LEU A 201 7.75 10.63 -10.46
N ALA A 202 8.22 11.29 -9.40
CA ALA A 202 9.46 10.95 -8.71
C ALA A 202 9.42 9.52 -8.15
N LEU A 203 8.35 9.17 -7.42
CA LEU A 203 8.07 7.82 -6.95
C LEU A 203 8.13 6.79 -8.08
N THR A 204 7.46 7.08 -9.19
CA THR A 204 7.41 6.18 -10.35
C THR A 204 8.79 5.97 -10.96
N LEU A 205 9.57 7.05 -11.13
CA LEU A 205 10.92 6.97 -11.70
C LEU A 205 11.87 6.21 -10.78
N GLN A 206 11.77 6.40 -9.46
CA GLN A 206 12.58 5.66 -8.49
C GLN A 206 12.23 4.17 -8.51
N TRP A 207 10.95 3.82 -8.49
CA TRP A 207 10.50 2.43 -8.59
C TRP A 207 11.00 1.75 -9.86
N LEU A 208 10.95 2.44 -11.01
CA LEU A 208 11.44 1.88 -12.28
C LEU A 208 12.94 1.63 -12.32
N ARG A 209 13.75 2.44 -11.60
CA ARG A 209 15.21 2.28 -11.55
C ARG A 209 15.65 1.13 -10.65
N GLY A 210 14.80 0.72 -9.70
CA GLY A 210 15.06 -0.38 -8.77
C GLY A 210 14.58 -1.75 -9.25
N LYS A 211 13.96 -1.84 -10.43
CA LYS A 211 13.67 -3.11 -11.11
C LYS A 211 14.89 -3.57 -11.91
#